data_AF-A0A924BH72-F1
#
_entry.id   AF-A0A924BH72-F1
#
_cell.length_a   1.000
_cell.length_b   1.000
_cell.length_c   1.000
_cell.angle_alpha   90.00
_cell.angle_beta   90.00
_cell.angle_gamma   90.00
#
_symmetry.space_group_name_H-M   'P 1'
#
loop_
_entity.id
_entity.type
_entity.pdbx_description
1 polymer ?
#
loop_
_entity_poly.entity_id
_entity_poly.type
_entity_poly.pdbx_seq_one_letter_code
_entity_poly.pdbx_strand_id
1 'polypeptide(L)'
;DLDDADFLIGAALTDGQHDVMLFSDSGKAVRFAEDEVRPLGRNARGVRGMALEPGQGVIAMLVAEDESQSVLTATENGYGKRTSIVEYTRHGRGTKGMIAIQQSERNGKVVAATLVRADDEIMLITDKGVLVRTRVAEIRELGRATQGVTLIALDEGTQLIGLQRIVENDANGDASGDAFFEPTGNPGAEPPAEENP
;
A
#
# COMPACT_ATOMS: atom_id res chain seq x y z
N ASP A 1 -2.82 20.61 8.63
CA ASP A 1 -1.85 19.81 9.38
C ASP A 1 -2.45 18.49 9.81
N LEU A 2 -1.63 17.45 9.77
CA LEU A 2 -1.99 16.11 10.24
C LEU A 2 -1.94 16.05 11.77
N ASP A 3 -2.62 15.06 12.34
CA ASP A 3 -2.54 14.79 13.78
C ASP A 3 -1.15 14.25 14.13
N ASP A 4 -0.75 14.42 15.40
CA ASP A 4 0.49 13.83 15.89
C ASP A 4 0.49 12.32 15.68
N ALA A 5 1.59 11.80 15.13
CA ALA A 5 1.79 10.40 14.73
C ALA A 5 0.92 9.91 13.55
N ASP A 6 0.26 10.81 12.82
CA ASP A 6 -0.39 10.49 11.55
C ASP A 6 0.54 10.81 10.37
N PHE A 7 0.46 9.99 9.31
CA PHE A 7 1.34 10.08 8.15
C PHE A 7 0.55 9.83 6.88
N LEU A 8 0.93 10.52 5.80
CA LEU A 8 0.37 10.25 4.47
C LEU A 8 0.92 8.91 3.96
N ILE A 9 0.03 7.93 3.72
CA ILE A 9 0.40 6.59 3.25
C ILE A 9 0.23 6.38 1.74
N GLY A 10 -0.51 7.26 1.07
CA GLY A 10 -0.81 7.12 -0.34
C GLY A 10 -1.59 8.31 -0.89
N ALA A 11 -1.40 8.57 -2.17
CA ALA A 11 -2.12 9.58 -2.94
C ALA A 11 -2.29 9.08 -4.36
N ALA A 12 -3.44 9.37 -4.96
CA ALA A 12 -3.75 9.00 -6.32
C ALA A 12 -4.65 10.08 -6.95
N LEU A 13 -4.55 10.23 -8.26
CA LEU A 13 -5.48 11.05 -9.02
C LEU A 13 -6.70 10.19 -9.38
N THR A 14 -7.88 10.78 -9.31
CA THR A 14 -9.15 10.12 -9.58
C THR A 14 -10.08 11.06 -10.34
N ASP A 15 -11.07 10.52 -11.05
CA ASP A 15 -11.96 11.28 -11.95
C ASP A 15 -13.44 11.30 -11.51
N GLY A 16 -13.75 10.70 -10.36
CA GLY A 16 -15.10 10.57 -9.81
C GLY A 16 -15.74 9.20 -10.08
N GLN A 17 -15.12 8.30 -10.83
CA GLN A 17 -15.69 7.00 -11.22
C GLN A 17 -14.94 5.79 -10.64
N HIS A 18 -13.95 5.99 -9.77
CA HIS A 18 -13.14 4.91 -9.22
C HIS A 18 -13.62 4.43 -7.85
N ASP A 19 -13.21 3.21 -7.49
CA ASP A 19 -13.30 2.74 -6.12
C ASP A 19 -11.99 2.99 -5.37
N VAL A 20 -12.11 3.47 -4.14
CA VAL A 20 -11.00 3.56 -3.20
C VAL A 20 -11.00 2.33 -2.32
N MET A 21 -9.84 1.68 -2.23
CA MET A 21 -9.58 0.57 -1.33
C MET A 21 -8.53 0.94 -0.30
N LEU A 22 -8.79 0.65 0.98
CA LEU A 22 -7.85 0.85 2.07
C LEU A 22 -7.53 -0.50 2.70
N PHE A 23 -6.26 -0.74 3.02
CA PHE A 23 -5.79 -1.98 3.65
C PHE A 23 -5.07 -1.68 4.96
N SER A 24 -5.34 -2.46 5.99
CA SER A 24 -4.67 -2.36 7.29
C SER A 24 -3.56 -3.39 7.47
N ASP A 25 -2.63 -3.09 8.39
CA ASP A 25 -1.61 -4.03 8.87
C ASP A 25 -2.20 -5.28 9.55
N SER A 26 -3.47 -5.20 10.00
CA SER A 26 -4.28 -6.29 10.56
C SER A 26 -5.00 -7.16 9.52
N GLY A 27 -4.70 -6.97 8.23
CA GLY A 27 -5.27 -7.79 7.15
C GLY A 27 -6.75 -7.50 6.87
N LYS A 28 -7.22 -6.29 7.17
CA LYS A 28 -8.56 -5.81 6.80
C LYS A 28 -8.51 -4.95 5.55
N ALA A 29 -9.61 -4.94 4.81
CA ALA A 29 -9.80 -4.06 3.66
C ALA A 29 -11.17 -3.37 3.71
N VAL A 30 -11.23 -2.12 3.27
CA VAL A 30 -12.48 -1.42 2.95
C VAL A 30 -12.43 -1.06 1.47
N ARG A 31 -13.55 -1.17 0.76
CA ARG A 31 -13.73 -0.67 -0.62
C ARG A 31 -15.00 0.17 -0.68
N PHE A 32 -14.90 1.44 -1.07
CA PHE A 32 -16.02 2.35 -1.27
C PHE A 32 -15.85 3.15 -2.56
N ALA A 33 -16.94 3.64 -3.13
CA ALA A 33 -16.90 4.52 -4.28
C ALA A 33 -16.33 5.88 -3.87
N GLU A 34 -15.47 6.47 -4.71
CA GLU A 34 -14.79 7.72 -4.34
C GLU A 34 -15.75 8.90 -4.08
N ASP A 35 -16.94 8.88 -4.68
CA ASP A 35 -17.99 9.89 -4.52
C ASP A 35 -18.62 9.90 -3.11
N GLU A 36 -18.38 8.86 -2.29
CA GLU A 36 -18.68 8.86 -0.85
C GLU A 36 -17.80 9.86 -0.07
N VAL A 37 -16.69 10.31 -0.68
CA VAL A 37 -15.80 11.33 -0.14
C VAL A 37 -16.05 12.65 -0.86
N ARG A 38 -16.74 13.56 -0.17
CA ARG A 38 -16.93 14.92 -0.67
C ARG A 38 -15.57 15.63 -0.89
N PRO A 39 -15.44 16.47 -1.93
CA PRO A 39 -14.26 17.32 -2.10
C PRO A 39 -14.05 18.23 -0.88
N LEU A 40 -12.79 18.36 -0.46
CA LEU A 40 -12.37 19.22 0.64
C LEU A 40 -11.18 20.07 0.22
N GLY A 41 -11.06 21.27 0.79
CA GLY A 41 -9.90 22.13 0.57
C GLY A 41 -8.64 21.56 1.23
N ARG A 42 -7.46 21.99 0.75
CA ARG A 42 -6.14 21.48 1.20
C ARG A 42 -5.89 21.61 2.71
N ASN A 43 -6.52 22.57 3.37
CA ASN A 43 -6.37 22.81 4.81
C ASN A 43 -7.31 21.93 5.66
N ALA A 44 -8.14 21.08 5.05
CA ALA A 44 -9.03 20.19 5.77
C ALA A 44 -8.28 18.99 6.37
N ARG A 45 -8.85 18.43 7.43
CA ARG A 45 -8.33 17.23 8.13
C ARG A 45 -8.64 15.91 7.41
N GLY A 46 -9.44 15.95 6.34
CA GLY A 46 -9.96 14.77 5.66
C GLY A 46 -11.22 14.18 6.31
N VAL A 47 -11.60 12.99 5.87
CA VAL A 47 -12.73 12.20 6.40
C VAL A 47 -12.29 10.77 6.68
N ARG A 48 -12.97 10.09 7.60
CA ARG A 48 -12.64 8.70 7.93
C ARG A 48 -12.90 7.75 6.76
N GLY A 49 -11.86 7.06 6.30
CA GLY A 49 -11.95 6.00 5.28
C GLY A 49 -12.12 4.59 5.86
N MET A 50 -11.45 4.27 6.97
CA MET A 50 -11.50 2.98 7.67
C MET A 50 -11.54 3.20 9.19
N ALA A 51 -12.25 2.34 9.92
CA ALA A 51 -12.17 2.29 11.38
C ALA A 51 -11.13 1.26 11.81
N LEU A 52 -10.07 1.72 12.47
CA LEU A 52 -8.98 0.90 12.98
C LEU A 52 -9.17 0.59 14.46
N GLU A 53 -8.69 -0.56 14.91
CA GLU A 53 -8.56 -0.87 16.33
C GLU A 53 -7.23 -0.30 16.88
N PRO A 54 -7.09 -0.12 18.21
CA PRO A 54 -5.87 0.42 18.79
C PRO A 54 -4.62 -0.36 18.34
N GLY A 55 -3.61 0.38 17.86
CA GLY A 55 -2.34 -0.19 17.38
C GLY A 55 -2.35 -0.73 15.95
N GLN A 56 -3.46 -0.60 15.23
CA GLN A 56 -3.55 -0.90 13.80
C GLN A 56 -3.31 0.36 12.97
N GLY A 57 -2.79 0.19 11.76
CA GLY A 57 -2.55 1.28 10.81
C GLY A 57 -3.01 0.92 9.41
N VAL A 58 -3.33 1.92 8.58
CA VAL A 58 -3.48 1.73 7.14
C VAL A 58 -2.09 1.60 6.52
N ILE A 59 -1.88 0.56 5.70
CA ILE A 59 -0.60 0.28 5.03
C ILE A 59 -0.65 0.52 3.52
N ALA A 60 -1.84 0.61 2.93
CA ALA A 60 -1.99 0.90 1.51
C ALA A 60 -3.35 1.56 1.21
N MET A 61 -3.31 2.48 0.24
CA MET A 61 -4.46 3.01 -0.47
C MET A 61 -4.33 2.60 -1.94
N LEU A 62 -5.35 1.94 -2.48
CA LEU A 62 -5.43 1.55 -3.88
C LEU A 62 -6.64 2.22 -4.52
N VAL A 63 -6.51 2.61 -5.78
CA VAL A 63 -7.60 3.14 -6.60
C VAL A 63 -7.86 2.14 -7.71
N ALA A 64 -9.03 1.50 -7.66
CA ALA A 64 -9.45 0.54 -8.67
C ALA A 64 -10.31 1.25 -9.72
N GLU A 65 -9.82 1.28 -10.96
CA GLU A 65 -10.55 1.84 -12.12
C GLU A 65 -11.66 0.89 -12.59
N ASP A 66 -11.39 -0.42 -12.51
CA ASP A 66 -12.32 -1.48 -12.90
C ASP A 66 -12.14 -2.73 -12.03
N GLU A 67 -12.87 -3.80 -12.37
CA GLU A 67 -12.86 -5.07 -11.63
C GLU A 67 -11.98 -6.15 -12.28
N SER A 68 -11.17 -5.80 -13.29
CA SER A 68 -10.32 -6.74 -14.04
C SER A 68 -9.04 -7.12 -13.30
N GLN A 69 -8.60 -6.30 -12.36
CA GLN A 69 -7.38 -6.49 -11.59
C GLN A 69 -7.60 -7.36 -10.35
N SER A 70 -6.49 -7.83 -9.79
CA SER A 70 -6.44 -8.53 -8.51
C SER A 70 -5.63 -7.72 -7.51
N VAL A 71 -5.95 -7.85 -6.23
CA VAL A 71 -5.15 -7.34 -5.13
C VAL A 71 -4.14 -8.40 -4.73
N LEU A 72 -2.85 -8.09 -4.85
CA LEU A 72 -1.79 -8.87 -4.24
C LEU A 72 -1.54 -8.36 -2.82
N THR A 73 -1.68 -9.23 -1.83
CA THR A 73 -1.33 -8.96 -0.43
C THR A 73 -0.12 -9.78 -0.02
N ALA A 74 0.77 -9.18 0.77
CA ALA A 74 1.96 -9.82 1.32
C ALA A 74 2.12 -9.52 2.82
N THR A 75 2.64 -10.49 3.55
CA THR A 75 2.86 -10.43 5.01
C THR A 75 4.35 -10.51 5.36
N GLU A 76 4.71 -10.02 6.54
CA GLU A 76 6.11 -9.87 6.97
C GLU A 76 6.90 -11.19 6.98
N ASN A 77 6.23 -12.34 7.18
CA ASN A 77 6.87 -13.65 7.15
C ASN A 77 6.90 -14.30 5.74
N GLY A 78 6.73 -13.51 4.68
CA GLY A 78 6.90 -13.96 3.30
C GLY A 78 5.70 -14.72 2.71
N TYR A 79 4.51 -14.59 3.30
CA TYR A 79 3.28 -15.18 2.78
C TYR A 79 2.44 -14.15 2.03
N GLY A 80 1.60 -14.62 1.12
CA GLY A 80 0.73 -13.75 0.36
C GLY A 80 -0.04 -14.49 -0.72
N LYS A 81 -0.83 -13.72 -1.47
CA LYS A 81 -1.73 -14.24 -2.50
C LYS A 81 -2.31 -13.11 -3.33
N ARG A 82 -2.81 -13.47 -4.49
CA ARG A 82 -3.71 -12.62 -5.28
C ARG A 82 -5.14 -12.92 -4.92
N THR A 83 -5.97 -11.89 -4.86
CA THR A 83 -7.42 -12.03 -4.72
C THR A 83 -8.08 -11.10 -5.69
N SER A 84 -8.98 -11.59 -6.53
CA SER A 84 -9.71 -10.74 -7.48
C SER A 84 -10.43 -9.59 -6.77
N ILE A 85 -10.47 -8.42 -7.39
CA ILE A 85 -11.15 -7.23 -6.83
C ILE A 85 -12.64 -7.50 -6.57
N VAL A 86 -13.28 -8.33 -7.38
CA VAL A 86 -14.72 -8.67 -7.24
C VAL A 86 -15.04 -9.29 -5.89
N GLU A 87 -14.08 -9.96 -5.25
CA GLU A 87 -14.25 -10.51 -3.91
C GLU A 87 -14.39 -9.43 -2.84
N TYR A 88 -13.80 -8.26 -3.07
CA TYR A 88 -13.91 -7.10 -2.18
C TYR A 88 -15.19 -6.35 -2.52
N THR A 89 -16.29 -6.72 -1.89
CA THR A 89 -17.58 -6.05 -2.09
C THR A 89 -17.54 -4.60 -1.61
N ARG A 90 -18.24 -3.71 -2.31
CA ARG A 90 -18.39 -2.33 -1.84
C ARG A 90 -19.15 -2.29 -0.51
N HIS A 91 -18.57 -1.60 0.46
CA HIS A 91 -19.21 -1.26 1.73
C HIS A 91 -18.92 0.20 2.04
N GLY A 92 -19.82 0.87 2.76
CA GLY A 92 -19.62 2.28 3.08
C GLY A 92 -18.29 2.55 3.79
N ARG A 93 -17.75 3.75 3.57
CA ARG A 93 -16.50 4.19 4.21
C ARG A 93 -16.62 4.22 5.74
N GLY A 94 -15.48 4.16 6.41
CA GLY A 94 -15.38 4.29 7.87
C GLY A 94 -15.81 3.04 8.63
N THR A 95 -16.07 1.93 7.94
CA THR A 95 -16.26 0.62 8.54
C THR A 95 -14.92 -0.01 8.94
N LYS A 96 -14.95 -1.08 9.74
CA LYS A 96 -13.75 -1.90 10.04
C LYS A 96 -13.22 -2.65 8.81
N GLY A 97 -14.05 -2.78 7.79
CA GLY A 97 -13.73 -3.58 6.61
C GLY A 97 -13.85 -5.08 6.83
N MET A 98 -13.54 -5.77 5.75
CA MET A 98 -13.61 -7.22 5.58
C MET A 98 -12.22 -7.85 5.71
N ILE A 99 -12.14 -9.16 5.92
CA ILE A 99 -10.85 -9.86 5.87
C ILE A 99 -10.32 -9.79 4.43
N ALA A 100 -9.06 -9.36 4.27
CA ALA A 100 -8.32 -9.40 3.02
C ALA A 100 -7.37 -10.62 2.98
N ILE A 101 -6.77 -10.94 4.12
CA ILE A 101 -5.95 -12.12 4.35
C ILE A 101 -6.10 -12.57 5.80
N GLN A 102 -6.24 -13.88 5.99
CA GLN A 102 -6.30 -14.44 7.34
C GLN A 102 -4.91 -14.41 7.96
N GLN A 103 -4.74 -13.59 8.98
CA GLN A 103 -3.50 -13.55 9.75
C GLN A 103 -3.41 -14.69 10.75
N SER A 104 -2.18 -15.08 11.04
CA SER A 104 -1.78 -16.03 12.07
C SER A 104 -0.34 -15.72 12.48
N GLU A 105 0.15 -16.34 13.54
CA GLU A 105 1.57 -16.24 13.93
C GLU A 105 2.51 -16.64 12.79
N ARG A 106 2.11 -17.62 11.96
CA ARG A 106 2.84 -18.01 10.75
C ARG A 106 2.97 -16.85 9.77
N ASN A 107 1.90 -16.11 9.55
CA ASN A 107 1.86 -15.04 8.54
C ASN A 107 2.53 -13.75 9.01
N GLY A 108 2.28 -13.36 10.26
CA GLY A 108 2.58 -12.04 10.76
C GLY A 108 1.68 -10.94 10.17
N LYS A 109 2.10 -9.69 10.35
CA LYS A 109 1.39 -8.49 9.86
C LYS A 109 1.39 -8.38 8.33
N VAL A 110 0.38 -7.71 7.78
CA VAL A 110 0.39 -7.33 6.37
C VAL A 110 1.35 -6.16 6.20
N VAL A 111 2.25 -6.28 5.23
CA VAL A 111 3.27 -5.25 4.94
C VAL A 111 3.06 -4.58 3.59
N ALA A 112 2.30 -5.21 2.69
CA ALA A 112 1.99 -4.62 1.39
C ALA A 112 0.66 -5.12 0.84
N ALA A 113 -0.01 -4.23 0.11
CA ALA A 113 -1.10 -4.54 -0.80
C ALA A 113 -0.93 -3.71 -2.06
N THR A 114 -1.10 -4.31 -3.25
CA THR A 114 -1.04 -3.56 -4.52
C THR A 114 -1.95 -4.19 -5.58
N LEU A 115 -2.42 -3.35 -6.51
CA LEU A 115 -3.19 -3.80 -7.66
C LEU A 115 -2.25 -4.39 -8.71
N VAL A 116 -2.59 -5.58 -9.20
CA VAL A 116 -1.81 -6.30 -10.19
C VAL A 116 -2.71 -6.97 -11.24
N ARG A 117 -2.16 -7.11 -12.43
CA ARG A 117 -2.63 -7.95 -13.53
C ARG A 117 -1.73 -9.19 -13.62
N ALA A 118 -2.20 -10.23 -14.31
CA ALA A 118 -1.49 -11.50 -14.35
C ALA A 118 -0.12 -11.42 -15.06
N ASP A 119 0.02 -10.49 -15.99
CA ASP A 119 1.22 -10.20 -16.78
C ASP A 119 2.21 -9.26 -16.07
N ASP A 120 1.83 -8.64 -14.96
CA ASP A 120 2.75 -7.82 -14.17
C ASP A 120 3.88 -8.65 -13.56
N GLU A 121 4.94 -7.95 -13.18
CA GLU A 121 5.98 -8.45 -12.28
C GLU A 121 6.06 -7.60 -11.03
N ILE A 122 6.61 -8.19 -9.96
CA ILE A 122 6.80 -7.52 -8.68
C ILE A 122 8.23 -7.68 -8.21
N MET A 123 8.66 -6.75 -7.37
CA MET A 123 9.87 -6.85 -6.58
C MET A 123 9.50 -6.97 -5.10
N LEU A 124 10.00 -8.00 -4.45
CA LEU A 124 9.94 -8.21 -3.00
C LEU A 124 11.26 -7.75 -2.38
N ILE A 125 11.21 -7.05 -1.25
CA ILE A 125 12.40 -6.61 -0.52
C ILE A 125 12.34 -6.99 0.96
N THR A 126 13.43 -7.56 1.45
CA THR A 126 13.60 -7.90 2.87
C THR A 126 14.35 -6.82 3.65
N ASP A 127 14.23 -6.86 4.97
CA ASP A 127 14.99 -6.02 5.92
C ASP A 127 16.51 -6.17 5.79
N LYS A 128 16.99 -7.30 5.28
CA LYS A 128 18.41 -7.56 4.99
C LYS A 128 18.85 -7.13 3.59
N GLY A 129 17.98 -6.45 2.83
CA GLY A 129 18.30 -5.94 1.50
C GLY A 129 18.34 -7.00 0.41
N VAL A 130 17.67 -8.14 0.60
CA VAL A 130 17.50 -9.14 -0.46
C VAL A 130 16.32 -8.72 -1.35
N LEU A 131 16.54 -8.66 -2.66
CA LEU A 131 15.52 -8.35 -3.66
C LEU A 131 15.19 -9.59 -4.48
N VAL A 132 13.89 -9.88 -4.65
CA VAL A 132 13.40 -11.00 -5.46
C VAL A 132 12.35 -10.51 -6.46
N ARG A 133 12.64 -10.68 -7.76
CA ARG A 133 11.69 -10.42 -8.84
C ARG A 133 10.85 -11.67 -9.09
N THR A 134 9.53 -11.51 -9.11
CA THR A 134 8.58 -12.61 -9.29
C THR A 134 7.49 -12.21 -10.28
N ARG A 135 7.14 -13.11 -11.20
CA ARG A 135 5.98 -12.93 -12.08
C ARG A 135 4.69 -13.08 -11.31
N VAL A 136 3.77 -12.14 -11.48
CA VAL A 136 2.49 -12.16 -10.77
C VAL A 136 1.67 -13.41 -11.15
N ALA A 137 1.76 -13.88 -12.40
CA ALA A 137 1.15 -15.13 -12.86
C ALA A 137 1.48 -16.36 -11.99
N GLU A 138 2.66 -16.41 -11.36
CA GLU A 138 3.10 -17.54 -10.54
C GLU A 138 2.51 -17.53 -9.13
N ILE A 139 1.98 -16.38 -8.70
CA ILE A 139 1.37 -16.22 -7.38
C ILE A 139 -0.04 -16.77 -7.41
N ARG A 140 -0.38 -17.60 -6.42
CA ARG A 140 -1.71 -18.21 -6.34
C ARG A 140 -2.80 -17.17 -6.14
N GLU A 141 -3.86 -17.32 -6.93
CA GLU A 141 -5.11 -16.62 -6.71
C GLU A 141 -5.99 -17.42 -5.75
N LEU A 142 -6.42 -16.79 -4.66
CA LEU A 142 -7.17 -17.40 -3.57
C LEU A 142 -8.21 -16.42 -3.03
N GLY A 143 -9.29 -16.92 -2.43
CA GLY A 143 -10.29 -16.08 -1.78
C GLY A 143 -9.73 -15.30 -0.57
N ARG A 144 -10.44 -14.25 -0.15
CA ARG A 144 -9.93 -13.29 0.85
C ARG A 144 -9.71 -13.88 2.25
N ALA A 145 -10.57 -14.76 2.73
CA ALA A 145 -10.47 -15.35 4.08
C ALA A 145 -9.48 -16.53 4.18
N THR A 146 -8.48 -16.59 3.30
CA THR A 146 -7.40 -17.59 3.32
C THR A 146 -6.09 -16.99 3.82
N GLN A 147 -5.16 -17.83 4.28
CA GLN A 147 -3.82 -17.41 4.74
C GLN A 147 -2.83 -17.09 3.61
N GLY A 148 -3.15 -17.43 2.36
CA GLY A 148 -2.21 -17.33 1.25
C GLY A 148 -1.20 -18.47 1.19
N VAL A 149 -0.18 -18.29 0.35
CA VAL A 149 0.92 -19.21 0.10
C VAL A 149 2.26 -18.51 0.33
N THR A 150 3.35 -19.26 0.33
CA THR A 150 4.70 -18.68 0.39
C THR A 150 4.99 -17.91 -0.90
N LEU A 151 5.27 -16.60 -0.77
CA LEU A 151 5.77 -15.76 -1.86
C LEU A 151 7.29 -15.84 -1.96
N ILE A 152 7.95 -15.88 -0.81
CA ILE A 152 9.40 -15.92 -0.66
C ILE A 152 9.76 -16.77 0.57
N ALA A 153 10.79 -17.58 0.44
CA ALA A 153 11.40 -18.25 1.59
C ALA A 153 12.34 -17.25 2.28
N LEU A 154 12.14 -17.03 3.57
CA LEU A 154 12.96 -16.14 4.38
C LEU A 154 13.86 -16.95 5.31
N ASP A 155 15.10 -16.49 5.47
CA ASP A 155 16.01 -17.02 6.48
C ASP A 155 15.54 -16.62 7.88
N GLU A 156 15.97 -17.36 8.90
CA GLU A 156 15.63 -17.06 10.29
C GLU A 156 15.99 -15.60 10.67
N GLY A 157 15.04 -14.93 11.33
CA GLY A 157 15.18 -13.52 11.72
C GLY A 157 15.23 -12.53 10.55
N THR A 158 14.70 -12.89 9.38
CA THR A 158 14.55 -12.00 8.22
C THR A 158 13.06 -11.75 7.98
N GLN A 159 12.70 -10.53 7.62
CA GLN A 159 11.31 -10.16 7.33
C GLN A 159 11.19 -9.53 5.94
N LEU A 160 10.07 -9.79 5.29
CA LEU A 160 9.64 -9.02 4.14
C LEU A 160 9.17 -7.65 4.63
N ILE A 161 9.78 -6.57 4.12
CA ILE A 161 9.43 -5.20 4.52
C ILE A 161 8.63 -4.45 3.44
N GLY A 162 8.63 -4.96 2.21
CA GLY A 162 7.94 -4.28 1.13
C GLY A 162 7.79 -5.12 -0.13
N LEU A 163 6.85 -4.66 -0.96
CA LEU A 163 6.57 -5.19 -2.29
C LEU A 163 6.24 -4.00 -3.18
N GLN A 164 6.80 -3.97 -4.39
CA GLN A 164 6.44 -3.00 -5.41
C GLN A 164 6.16 -3.69 -6.75
N ARG A 165 5.16 -3.21 -7.48
CA ARG A 165 4.89 -3.63 -8.85
C ARG A 165 5.95 -3.01 -9.76
N ILE A 166 6.52 -3.81 -10.65
CA ILE A 166 7.46 -3.34 -11.66
C ILE A 166 6.64 -2.79 -12.81
N VAL A 167 6.82 -1.52 -13.12
CA VAL A 167 6.37 -0.95 -14.38
C VAL A 167 7.53 -1.11 -15.35
N GLU A 168 7.38 -1.98 -16.34
CA GLU A 168 8.31 -1.97 -17.45
C GLU A 168 8.09 -0.65 -18.20
N ASN A 169 9.04 0.27 -18.08
CA ASN A 169 9.12 1.36 -19.03
C ASN A 169 9.41 0.70 -20.38
N ASP A 170 8.46 0.81 -21.32
CA ASP A 170 8.78 0.74 -22.74
C ASP A 170 9.74 1.89 -23.05
N ALA A 171 11.02 1.71 -22.71
CA ALA A 171 12.09 2.65 -22.95
C ALA A 171 12.48 2.60 -24.43
N ASN A 172 11.52 2.97 -25.27
CA ASN A 172 11.68 3.84 -26.41
C ASN A 172 10.57 4.91 -26.30
N GLY A 173 10.72 5.84 -25.36
CA GLY A 173 9.81 6.99 -25.24
C GLY A 173 9.79 7.61 -23.85
N ASP A 174 10.60 8.67 -23.69
CA ASP A 174 10.43 9.78 -22.75
C ASP A 174 10.40 9.49 -21.23
N ALA A 175 11.56 9.73 -20.61
CA ALA A 175 11.73 9.78 -19.17
C ALA A 175 11.00 10.98 -18.56
N SER A 176 9.96 10.69 -17.78
CA SER A 176 9.43 11.52 -16.69
C SER A 176 9.09 10.56 -15.55
N GLY A 177 9.54 10.68 -14.31
CA GLY A 177 10.25 11.74 -13.61
C GLY A 177 9.89 11.60 -12.14
N ASP A 178 10.15 10.45 -11.53
CA ASP A 178 9.87 10.23 -10.10
C ASP A 178 11.08 10.69 -9.28
N ALA A 179 10.88 11.80 -8.56
CA ALA A 179 11.86 12.39 -7.68
C ALA A 179 12.01 11.56 -6.40
N PHE A 180 13.14 10.88 -6.26
CA PHE A 180 13.65 10.42 -4.99
C PHE A 180 13.83 11.62 -4.04
N PHE A 181 13.20 11.56 -2.87
CA PHE A 181 13.46 12.50 -1.77
C PHE A 181 14.70 12.03 -1.00
N GLU A 182 15.84 12.71 -1.19
CA GLU A 182 16.96 12.63 -0.25
C GLU A 182 16.67 13.55 0.95
N PRO A 183 16.80 13.08 2.21
CA PRO A 183 16.67 13.95 3.37
C PRO A 183 17.96 14.75 3.54
N THR A 184 18.06 15.93 2.92
CA THR A 184 19.15 16.86 3.22
C THR A 184 18.80 17.69 4.45
N GLY A 185 19.35 17.30 5.61
CA GLY A 185 19.33 18.10 6.83
C GLY A 185 20.69 18.05 7.51
N ASN A 186 21.56 19.01 7.20
CA ASN A 186 22.83 19.21 7.89
C ASN A 186 22.60 20.08 9.15
N PRO A 187 22.86 19.60 10.38
CA PRO A 187 22.48 20.31 11.61
C PRO A 187 23.57 21.31 12.08
N GLY A 188 24.10 22.14 11.19
CA GLY A 188 25.34 22.89 11.48
C GLY A 188 25.54 24.22 10.77
N ALA A 189 24.51 25.07 10.67
CA ALA A 189 24.72 26.45 10.23
C ALA A 189 24.13 27.43 11.25
N GLU A 190 25.02 28.11 11.99
CA GLU A 190 24.67 29.29 12.79
C GLU A 190 24.21 30.44 11.88
N PRO A 191 23.23 31.26 12.31
CA PRO A 191 22.79 32.42 11.54
C PRO A 191 23.84 33.54 11.60
N PRO A 192 24.06 34.29 10.51
CA PRO A 192 24.94 35.46 10.54
C PRO A 192 24.26 36.64 11.24
N ALA A 193 25.08 37.44 11.92
CA ALA A 193 24.71 38.56 12.78
C ALA A 193 24.10 39.76 12.03
N GLU A 194 23.20 40.47 12.72
CA GLU A 194 22.62 41.76 12.33
C GLU A 194 23.69 42.83 12.10
N GLU A 195 23.63 43.51 10.94
CA GLU A 195 24.16 44.87 10.79
C GLU A 195 23.05 45.81 10.32
N ASN A 196 22.67 46.70 11.23
CA ASN A 196 21.78 47.84 11.02
C ASN A 196 22.50 48.94 10.21
N PRO A 197 21.73 49.72 9.43
CA PRO A 197 21.86 51.17 9.51
C PRO A 197 20.58 51.87 10.00
#